data_AF-A0A2M8FQQ4-F1
#
_entry.id   AF-A0A2M8FQQ4-F1
#
_cell.length_a   1.000
_cell.length_b   1.000
_cell.length_c   1.000
_cell.angle_alpha   90.00
_cell.angle_beta   90.00
_cell.angle_gamma   90.00
#
_symmetry.space_group_name_H-M   'P 1'
#
loop_
_entity.id
_entity.type
_entity.pdbx_description
1 polymer ?
#
loop_
_entity_poly.entity_id
_entity_poly.type
_entity_poly.pdbx_seq_one_letter_code
_entity_poly.pdbx_strand_id
1 'polypeptide(L)'
;MEELEKNKKYNVNRRSFFPMLGAGLILPLFGFGKPSPEALEESDEYQTLLKPDGTTVRVKKSVLAESKVIEKNISNKSLLNWLNKDK
;
A
#
# COMPACT_ATOMS: atom_id res chain seq x y z
N MET A 1 -11.08 -69.22 -6.53
CA MET A 1 -9.70 -68.73 -6.62
C MET A 1 -9.58 -67.54 -5.69
N GLU A 2 -9.01 -67.78 -4.50
CA GLU A 2 -7.96 -66.98 -3.85
C GLU A 2 -7.47 -65.78 -4.70
N GLU A 3 -7.30 -64.55 -4.20
CA GLU A 3 -6.62 -64.14 -2.96
C GLU A 3 -7.02 -62.71 -2.53
N LEU A 4 -7.46 -62.61 -1.27
CA LEU A 4 -7.03 -61.69 -0.21
C LEU A 4 -6.74 -60.21 -0.55
N GLU A 5 -7.70 -59.36 -0.14
CA GLU A 5 -7.48 -57.95 0.15
C GLU A 5 -6.27 -57.75 1.08
N LYS A 6 -5.22 -57.08 0.57
CA LYS A 6 -4.07 -56.67 1.37
C LYS A 6 -4.49 -55.60 2.38
N ASN A 7 -4.86 -56.05 3.58
CA ASN A 7 -5.05 -55.19 4.74
C ASN A 7 -3.67 -54.65 5.18
N LYS A 8 -3.28 -53.50 4.64
CA LYS A 8 -1.97 -52.89 4.88
C LYS A 8 -2.00 -52.22 6.27
N LYS A 9 -1.71 -53.00 7.31
CA LYS A 9 -1.55 -52.49 8.68
C LYS A 9 -0.33 -51.57 8.72
N TYR A 10 -0.55 -50.26 8.75
CA TYR A 10 0.52 -49.25 8.82
C TYR A 10 1.25 -49.38 10.16
N ASN A 11 2.42 -50.03 10.16
CA ASN A 11 3.31 -50.06 11.31
C ASN A 11 4.08 -48.73 11.37
N VAL A 12 3.56 -47.78 12.14
CA VAL A 12 4.15 -46.45 12.28
C VAL A 12 5.43 -46.56 13.10
N ASN A 13 6.58 -46.65 12.41
CA ASN A 13 7.88 -46.69 13.04
C ASN A 13 8.19 -45.31 13.65
N ARG A 14 8.58 -45.25 14.93
CA ARG A 14 8.83 -43.99 15.66
C ARG A 14 9.83 -43.09 14.91
N ARG A 15 10.84 -43.68 14.27
CA ARG A 15 11.87 -42.97 13.48
C ARG A 15 11.33 -42.31 12.20
N SER A 16 10.18 -42.75 11.70
CA SER A 16 9.53 -42.18 10.50
C SER A 16 8.40 -41.20 10.83
N PHE A 17 7.89 -41.20 12.06
CA PHE A 17 6.78 -40.35 12.51
C PHE A 17 7.25 -38.98 13.01
N PHE A 18 8.33 -38.94 13.79
CA PHE A 18 8.93 -37.69 14.29
C PHE A 18 9.33 -36.67 13.19
N PRO A 19 9.96 -37.05 12.06
CA PRO A 19 10.26 -36.08 10.99
C PRO A 19 9.00 -35.53 10.32
N MET A 20 7.92 -36.30 10.25
CA MET A 20 6.65 -35.88 9.65
C MET A 20 5.92 -34.85 10.53
N LEU A 21 5.95 -35.04 11.86
CA LEU A 21 5.43 -34.05 12.81
C LEU A 21 6.29 -32.78 12.88
N GLY A 22 7.62 -32.93 12.85
CA GLY A 22 8.55 -31.79 12.86
C GLY A 22 8.40 -30.89 11.63
N ALA A 23 8.19 -31.48 10.45
CA ALA A 23 7.94 -30.74 9.22
C ALA A 23 6.61 -29.96 9.25
N GLY A 24 5.56 -30.54 9.87
CA GLY A 24 4.25 -29.91 9.99
C GLY A 24 4.22 -28.67 10.90
N LEU A 25 5.12 -28.58 11.88
CA LEU A 25 5.23 -27.44 12.79
C LEU A 25 5.86 -26.18 12.16
N ILE A 26 6.46 -26.31 10.97
CA ILE A 26 7.09 -25.18 10.25
C ILE A 26 6.09 -24.49 9.31
N LEU A 27 4.98 -25.15 8.95
CA LEU A 27 3.93 -24.61 8.08
C LEU A 27 3.33 -23.26 8.54
N PRO A 28 3.07 -22.99 9.83
CA PRO A 28 2.54 -21.69 10.25
C PRO A 28 3.57 -20.55 10.20
N LEU A 29 4.87 -20.84 10.01
CA LEU A 29 5.92 -19.82 9.86
C LEU A 29 6.08 -19.36 8.40
N PHE A 30 5.68 -20.19 7.44
CA PHE A 30 5.55 -19.80 6.04
C PHE A 30 4.22 -19.06 5.86
N GLY A 31 4.18 -17.82 6.34
CA GLY A 31 3.01 -16.97 6.28
C GLY A 31 2.51 -16.76 4.85
N PHE A 32 1.49 -17.50 4.44
CA PHE A 32 0.65 -17.18 3.28
C PHE A 32 -0.33 -16.05 3.67
N GLY A 33 0.23 -14.88 3.98
CA GLY A 33 -0.55 -13.65 4.07
C GLY A 33 -1.04 -13.31 2.66
N LYS A 34 -2.36 -13.12 2.49
CA LYS A 34 -2.87 -12.41 1.31
C LYS A 34 -2.17 -11.05 1.30
N PRO A 35 -1.68 -10.54 0.16
CA PRO A 35 -1.24 -9.16 0.12
C PRO A 35 -2.44 -8.31 0.56
N SER A 36 -2.30 -7.61 1.68
CA SER A 36 -3.25 -6.54 2.01
C SER A 36 -3.22 -5.56 0.82
N PRO A 37 -4.37 -5.14 0.28
CA PRO A 37 -4.39 -4.12 -0.76
C PRO A 37 -3.93 -2.74 -0.26
N GLU A 38 -3.49 -2.61 1.00
CA GLU A 38 -3.04 -1.32 1.58
C GLU A 38 -1.66 -0.85 1.13
N ALA A 39 -0.97 -1.55 0.22
CA ALA A 39 0.32 -1.09 -0.31
C ALA A 39 0.26 -0.56 -1.75
N LEU A 40 -0.89 -0.05 -2.19
CA LEU A 40 -0.90 1.02 -3.19
C LEU A 40 -1.12 2.34 -2.45
N GLU A 41 -0.17 2.69 -1.58
CA GLU A 41 0.03 4.11 -1.30
C GLU A 41 0.46 4.72 -2.64
N GLU A 42 -0.51 5.23 -3.41
CA GLU A 42 -0.22 6.30 -4.34
C GLU A 42 0.60 7.29 -3.53
N SER A 43 1.89 7.38 -3.84
CA SER A 43 2.79 8.32 -3.17
C SER A 43 2.15 9.68 -3.33
N ASP A 44 1.47 10.15 -2.29
CA ASP A 44 0.66 11.37 -2.34
C ASP A 44 1.63 12.49 -2.68
N GLU A 45 1.70 12.85 -3.96
CA GLU A 45 2.67 13.83 -4.41
C GLU A 45 2.12 15.20 -4.05
N TYR A 46 2.85 15.94 -3.24
CA TYR A 46 2.43 17.26 -2.77
C TYR A 46 3.20 18.37 -3.50
N GLN A 47 2.52 19.46 -3.78
CA GLN A 47 3.14 20.70 -4.24
C GLN A 47 2.91 21.81 -3.21
N THR A 48 3.95 22.60 -2.95
CA THR A 48 3.85 23.79 -2.10
C THR A 48 3.37 24.97 -2.93
N LEU A 49 2.29 25.62 -2.50
CA LEU A 49 1.67 26.78 -3.13
C LEU A 49 1.60 27.96 -2.17
N LEU A 50 1.28 29.14 -2.72
CA LEU A 50 1.08 30.37 -1.95
C LEU A 50 -0.42 30.62 -1.71
N LYS A 51 -0.74 31.02 -0.49
CA LYS A 51 -2.05 31.54 -0.10
C LYS A 51 -2.13 33.07 -0.36
N PRO A 52 -3.35 33.65 -0.39
CA PRO A 52 -3.53 35.11 -0.54
C PRO A 52 -3.01 35.93 0.65
N ASP A 53 -2.69 35.28 1.76
CA ASP A 53 -2.00 35.89 2.92
C ASP A 53 -0.46 35.93 2.72
N GLY A 54 0.06 35.37 1.62
CA GLY A 54 1.49 35.25 1.34
C GLY A 54 2.20 34.12 2.08
N THR A 55 1.50 33.30 2.85
CA THR A 55 2.04 32.10 3.49
C THR A 55 1.97 30.88 2.56
N THR A 56 2.68 29.81 2.92
CA THR A 56 2.72 28.60 2.11
C THR A 56 1.70 27.57 2.57
N VAL A 57 1.23 26.74 1.64
CA VAL A 57 0.36 25.58 1.89
C VAL A 57 0.79 24.41 1.02
N ARG A 58 0.68 23.18 1.53
CA ARG A 58 0.95 21.96 0.75
C ARG A 58 -0.37 21.39 0.25
N VAL A 59 -0.46 21.17 -1.06
CA VAL A 59 -1.68 20.65 -1.71
C VAL A 59 -1.32 19.38 -2.49
N LYS A 60 -2.22 18.40 -2.48
CA LYS A 60 -2.07 17.17 -3.28
C LYS A 60 -2.09 17.50 -4.76
N LYS A 61 -1.19 16.91 -5.54
CA LYS A 61 -1.15 17.12 -7.00
C LYS A 61 -2.42 16.64 -7.71
N SER A 62 -3.07 15.59 -7.20
CA SER A 62 -4.37 15.12 -7.73
C SER A 62 -5.44 16.22 -7.71
N VAL A 63 -5.58 16.91 -6.58
CA VAL A 63 -6.50 18.05 -6.42
C VAL A 63 -6.12 19.21 -7.33
N LEU A 64 -4.81 19.45 -7.55
CA LEU A 64 -4.36 20.50 -8.47
C LEU A 64 -4.66 20.18 -9.93
N ALA A 65 -4.57 18.91 -10.33
CA ALA A 65 -4.91 18.48 -11.68
C ALA A 65 -6.39 18.69 -12.01
N GLU A 66 -7.27 18.58 -11.01
CA GLU A 66 -8.72 18.80 -11.14
C GLU A 66 -9.12 20.29 -10.98
N SER A 67 -8.18 21.14 -10.57
CA SER A 67 -8.46 22.55 -10.28
C SER A 67 -8.69 23.38 -11.55
N LYS A 68 -9.53 24.42 -11.44
CA LYS A 68 -9.79 25.37 -12.53
C LYS A 68 -8.83 26.54 -12.47
N VAL A 69 -8.10 26.77 -13.56
CA VAL A 69 -7.30 28.00 -13.74
C VAL A 69 -8.23 29.18 -14.02
N ILE A 70 -8.24 30.17 -13.13
CA ILE A 70 -9.05 31.39 -13.26
C ILE A 70 -8.37 32.40 -14.18
N GLU A 71 -7.07 32.64 -13.97
CA GLU A 71 -6.28 33.57 -14.77
C GLU A 71 -4.86 33.03 -14.93
N LYS A 72 -4.41 32.84 -16.17
CA LYS A 72 -3.12 32.20 -16.47
C LYS A 72 -1.94 33.17 -16.37
N ASN A 73 -2.15 34.40 -16.83
CA ASN A 73 -1.12 35.43 -16.90
C ASN A 73 -1.58 36.61 -16.08
N ILE A 74 -0.89 36.88 -14.96
CA ILE A 74 -1.28 37.95 -14.04
C ILE A 74 -0.13 38.98 -13.96
N SER A 75 -0.47 40.26 -13.86
CA SER A 75 0.54 41.32 -13.69
C SER A 75 1.04 41.37 -12.23
N ASN A 76 2.27 41.87 -12.02
CA ASN A 76 2.83 42.01 -10.67
C ASN A 76 1.93 42.84 -9.73
N LYS A 77 1.29 43.89 -10.28
CA LYS A 77 0.34 44.70 -9.52
C LYS A 77 -0.87 43.87 -9.07
N SER A 78 -1.45 43.07 -9.96
CA SER A 78 -2.58 42.21 -9.61
C SER A 78 -2.19 41.12 -8.60
N LEU A 79 -0.99 40.54 -8.76
CA LEU A 79 -0.44 39.56 -7.81
C LEU A 79 -0.28 40.15 -6.41
N LEU A 80 0.35 41.33 -6.29
CA LEU A 80 0.59 41.99 -5.00
C LEU A 80 -0.72 42.41 -4.32
N ASN A 81 -1.70 42.87 -5.10
CA ASN A 81 -3.05 43.14 -4.61
C ASN A 81 -3.73 41.88 -4.09
N TRP A 82 -3.65 40.76 -4.83
CA TRP A 82 -4.18 39.47 -4.40
C TRP A 82 -3.51 38.94 -3.12
N LEU A 83 -2.20 39.20 -2.97
CA LEU A 83 -1.43 38.86 -1.78
C LEU A 83 -1.64 39.83 -0.60
N ASN A 84 -2.50 40.86 -0.74
CA ASN A 84 -2.67 41.95 0.23
C ASN A 84 -1.36 42.66 0.62
N LYS A 85 -0.39 42.72 -0.29
CA LYS A 85 0.94 43.34 -0.07
C LYS A 85 1.11 44.69 -0.75
N ASP A 86 0.11 45.20 -1.47
CA ASP A 86 0.13 46.51 -2.15
C ASP A 86 -0.26 47.68 -1.21
N LYS A 87 -0.08 47.51 0.11
CA LYS A 87 -0.40 48.50 1.16
C LYS A 87 0.86 49.16 1.69
#